data_AF-A0A0N1H8J6-F1
#
_entry.id   AF-A0A0N1H8J6-F1
#
_cell.length_a   1.000
_cell.length_b   1.000
_cell.length_c   1.000
_cell.angle_alpha   90.00
_cell.angle_beta   90.00
_cell.angle_gamma   90.00
#
_symmetry.space_group_name_H-M   'P 1'
#
loop_
_entity.id
_entity.type
_entity.pdbx_description
1 polymer ?
#
loop_
_entity_poly.entity_id
_entity_poly.type
_entity_poly.pdbx_seq_one_letter_code
_entity_poly.pdbx_strand_id
1 'polypeptide(L)'
;MTPADTGGAAHRVLKRVVDKSSRVQDVVNDVDLDALAAEIISRTTVNSLPEIPAKLLPIQQQYLEAVRTNKQARLKYDQAAADAKACGRHVKLEADSTPKPSLFDHLNLLRQQRLTKSLAVLQRYMGEVETLSIDATAFDPLAVTAENDIDTSLSLAQTESSVLQKQLKDCTRKLEIAVIEADNQAKSSKVHLDAAQAPDTGPARTDSVSQLRGLTAVRDELTTWLEESLAACVSLPNEIFDTGPQVDEITTEDVQSEYSSYIVARQDLINSMASLSHQQSQPTVNAHSVSGSEALANDLRTTTPEDTAYDDEHAYFHHQSLTSIGQANIHAQQSLQSEQSATLEVLRRLADESQLLPQYPILSKSNRFGRLATQLGTRAIREADDEVTDQIHIWAFAIDAARQTTEGAVAAQMKEAEAALNEAEEVLEQLKLLQNG
;
A
#
# COMPACT_ATOMS: atom_id res chain seq x y z
N MET A 1 -62.70 37.49 28.81
CA MET A 1 -61.24 37.35 29.02
C MET A 1 -60.56 37.91 27.79
N THR A 2 -59.98 39.10 27.94
CA THR A 2 -59.28 39.87 26.90
C THR A 2 -57.77 39.73 27.06
N PRO A 3 -57.00 39.70 25.97
CA PRO A 3 -55.54 39.59 26.00
C PRO A 3 -54.92 40.99 26.00
N ALA A 4 -54.28 41.40 27.11
CA ALA A 4 -53.57 42.69 27.15
C ALA A 4 -52.24 42.70 27.95
N ASP A 5 -51.81 41.59 28.57
CA ASP A 5 -50.77 41.67 29.61
C ASP A 5 -49.39 41.06 29.28
N THR A 6 -49.14 40.62 28.05
CA THR A 6 -47.87 39.97 27.67
C THR A 6 -46.76 40.94 27.23
N GLY A 7 -47.07 42.22 26.97
CA GLY A 7 -46.08 43.21 26.50
C GLY A 7 -45.12 43.73 27.59
N GLY A 8 -45.56 43.79 28.85
CA GLY A 8 -44.79 44.39 29.95
C GLY A 8 -43.67 43.51 30.54
N ALA A 9 -43.72 42.19 30.29
CA ALA A 9 -42.71 41.25 30.77
C ALA A 9 -41.47 41.22 29.87
N ALA A 10 -41.67 41.21 28.54
CA ALA A 10 -40.57 41.18 27.57
C ALA A 10 -39.69 42.43 27.65
N HIS A 11 -40.29 43.61 27.85
CA HIS A 11 -39.53 44.85 27.93
C HIS A 11 -38.65 44.94 29.20
N ARG A 12 -39.09 44.34 30.31
CA ARG A 12 -38.31 44.27 31.56
C ARG A 12 -37.14 43.29 31.50
N VAL A 13 -37.24 42.25 30.67
CA VAL A 13 -36.14 41.31 30.45
C VAL A 13 -35.06 41.93 29.57
N LEU A 14 -35.46 42.60 28.48
CA LEU A 14 -34.50 43.27 27.58
C LEU A 14 -33.71 44.38 28.29
N LYS A 15 -34.37 45.18 29.14
CA LYS A 15 -33.66 46.23 29.91
C LYS A 15 -32.61 45.64 30.88
N ARG A 16 -32.91 44.49 31.50
CA ARG A 16 -31.97 43.79 32.39
C ARG A 16 -30.78 43.17 31.66
N VAL A 17 -30.97 42.75 30.41
CA VAL A 17 -29.88 42.21 29.59
C VAL A 17 -28.94 43.33 29.14
N VAL A 18 -29.48 44.49 28.75
CA VAL A 18 -28.69 45.66 28.35
C VAL A 18 -27.85 46.20 29.52
N ASP A 19 -28.45 46.34 30.71
CA ASP A 19 -27.70 46.81 31.90
C ASP A 19 -26.60 45.83 32.33
N LYS A 20 -26.80 44.51 32.15
CA LYS A 20 -25.74 43.52 32.41
C LYS A 20 -24.62 43.60 31.37
N SER A 21 -24.94 43.83 30.10
CA SER A 21 -23.95 43.95 29.04
C SER A 21 -23.06 45.18 29.24
N SER A 22 -23.63 46.32 29.65
CA SER A 22 -22.85 47.52 29.96
C SER A 22 -21.87 47.30 31.12
N ARG A 23 -22.32 46.59 32.16
CA ARG A 23 -21.51 46.33 33.35
C ARG A 23 -20.38 45.33 33.11
N VAL A 24 -20.53 44.42 32.14
CA VAL A 24 -19.44 43.53 31.71
C VAL A 24 -18.43 44.30 30.85
N GLN A 25 -18.89 45.23 30.02
CA GLN A 25 -18.00 46.06 29.20
C GLN A 25 -17.13 47.00 30.06
N ASP A 26 -17.68 47.54 31.15
CA ASP A 26 -16.91 48.39 32.07
C ASP A 26 -15.84 47.60 32.86
N VAL A 27 -16.08 46.32 33.16
CA VAL A 27 -15.09 45.46 33.85
C VAL A 27 -13.95 45.02 32.91
N VAL A 28 -14.22 44.90 31.62
CA VAL A 28 -13.19 44.53 30.62
C VAL A 28 -12.26 45.71 30.28
N ASN A 29 -12.74 46.95 30.43
CA ASN A 29 -11.94 48.14 30.17
C ASN A 29 -11.07 48.59 31.35
N ASP A 30 -11.24 48.01 32.55
CA ASP A 30 -10.54 48.39 33.79
C ASP A 30 -9.36 47.46 34.13
N VAL A 31 -9.00 46.55 33.22
CA VAL A 31 -7.80 45.69 33.34
C VAL A 31 -6.68 46.31 32.51
N ASP A 32 -5.81 47.07 33.17
CA ASP A 32 -4.60 47.64 32.57
C ASP A 32 -3.65 46.53 32.08
N LEU A 33 -3.84 46.13 30.82
CA LEU A 33 -3.02 45.13 30.12
C LEU A 33 -1.53 45.52 30.06
N ASP A 34 -1.22 46.83 30.13
CA ASP A 34 0.14 47.35 30.15
C ASP A 34 0.86 47.10 31.48
N ALA A 35 0.13 47.09 32.60
CA ALA A 35 0.70 46.75 33.91
C ALA A 35 1.04 45.25 34.00
N LEU A 36 0.18 44.40 33.41
CA LEU A 36 0.40 42.96 33.37
C LEU A 36 1.54 42.58 32.40
N ALA A 37 1.67 43.30 31.29
CA ALA A 37 2.80 43.15 30.37
C ALA A 37 4.14 43.56 31.03
N ALA A 38 4.15 44.66 31.80
CA ALA A 38 5.33 45.11 32.53
C ALA A 38 5.77 44.13 33.64
N GLU A 39 4.81 43.46 34.30
CA GLU A 39 5.12 42.43 35.30
C GLU A 39 5.69 41.14 34.68
N ILE A 40 5.22 40.75 33.49
CA ILE A 40 5.75 39.58 32.75
C ILE A 40 7.17 39.86 32.24
N ILE A 41 7.45 41.06 31.75
CA ILE A 41 8.79 41.45 31.28
C ILE A 41 9.78 41.48 32.46
N SER A 42 9.36 42.00 33.62
CA SER A 42 10.22 42.07 34.81
C SER A 42 10.61 40.70 35.38
N ARG A 43 9.78 39.66 35.17
CA ARG A 43 10.07 38.29 35.62
C ARG A 43 11.01 37.50 34.68
N THR A 44 11.27 38.00 33.47
CA THR A 44 12.13 37.31 32.48
C THR A 44 13.55 37.87 32.39
N THR A 45 13.83 39.01 33.03
CA THR A 45 15.14 39.70 32.99
C THR A 45 16.07 39.36 34.15
N VAL A 46 15.95 38.17 34.76
CA VAL A 46 16.95 37.69 35.74
C VAL A 46 18.02 36.88 35.02
N ASN A 47 18.99 37.62 34.47
CA ASN A 47 20.21 37.13 33.82
C ASN A 47 21.20 36.51 34.82
N SER A 48 20.82 35.42 35.48
CA SER A 48 21.78 34.54 36.17
C SER A 48 21.24 33.11 36.26
N LEU A 49 21.92 32.18 35.59
CA LEU A 49 21.64 30.75 35.67
C LEU A 49 21.80 30.26 37.12
N PRO A 50 20.82 29.54 37.69
CA PRO A 50 20.98 28.89 39.00
C PRO A 50 22.13 27.89 38.96
N GLU A 51 23.06 27.98 39.91
CA GLU A 51 24.15 27.01 40.06
C GLU A 51 23.59 25.63 40.46
N ILE A 52 24.12 24.58 39.84
CA ILE A 52 23.65 23.20 40.03
C ILE A 52 24.08 22.71 41.42
N PRO A 53 23.14 22.28 42.30
CA PRO A 53 23.51 21.65 43.55
C PRO A 53 24.25 20.33 43.29
N ALA A 54 25.46 20.17 43.80
CA ALA A 54 26.33 19.00 43.57
C ALA A 54 25.86 17.67 44.18
N LYS A 55 24.58 17.56 44.61
CA LYS A 55 23.99 16.38 45.27
C LYS A 55 22.79 15.81 44.49
N LEU A 56 22.91 15.68 43.18
CA LEU A 56 21.87 15.09 42.33
C LEU A 56 22.39 13.83 41.66
N LEU A 57 21.48 12.90 41.36
CA LEU A 57 21.78 11.66 40.63
C LEU A 57 22.44 12.02 39.29
N PRO A 58 23.44 11.26 38.81
CA PRO A 58 24.24 11.61 37.63
C PRO A 58 23.37 11.82 36.37
N ILE A 59 22.25 11.10 36.27
CA ILE A 59 21.31 11.24 35.15
C ILE A 59 20.55 12.57 35.19
N GLN A 60 20.25 13.08 36.39
CA GLN A 60 19.59 14.38 36.57
C GLN A 60 20.58 15.51 36.27
N GLN A 61 21.86 15.32 36.57
CA GLN A 61 22.91 16.26 36.19
C GLN A 61 23.07 16.36 34.66
N GLN A 62 23.12 15.22 33.97
CA GLN A 62 23.17 15.16 32.51
C GLN A 62 21.93 15.80 31.87
N TYR A 63 20.74 15.57 32.44
CA TYR A 63 19.52 16.21 31.97
C TYR A 63 19.57 17.73 32.15
N LEU A 64 19.99 18.23 33.32
CA LEU A 64 20.11 19.67 33.57
C LEU A 64 21.18 20.33 32.69
N GLU A 65 22.28 19.63 32.41
CA GLU A 65 23.30 20.06 31.47
C GLU A 65 22.77 20.11 30.03
N ALA A 66 22.01 19.10 29.60
CA ALA A 66 21.35 19.08 28.30
C ALA A 66 20.34 20.22 28.16
N VAL A 67 19.55 20.50 29.20
CA VAL A 67 18.61 21.63 29.21
C VAL A 67 19.36 22.97 29.14
N ARG A 68 20.48 23.10 29.86
CA ARG A 68 21.30 24.33 29.83
C ARG A 68 21.92 24.56 28.45
N THR A 69 22.49 23.53 27.84
CA THR A 69 23.08 23.61 26.49
C THR A 69 22.00 23.89 25.45
N ASN A 70 20.79 23.31 25.57
CA ASN A 70 19.66 23.62 24.69
C ASN A 70 19.24 25.09 24.82
N LYS A 71 19.09 25.60 26.04
CA LYS A 71 18.76 27.01 26.29
C LYS A 71 19.83 27.95 25.72
N GLN A 72 21.11 27.61 25.89
CA GLN A 72 22.21 28.39 25.31
C GLN A 72 22.22 28.33 23.77
N ALA A 73 21.91 27.18 23.18
CA ALA A 73 21.81 27.04 21.73
C ALA A 73 20.65 27.87 21.16
N ARG A 74 19.49 27.89 21.83
CA ARG A 74 18.37 28.75 21.46
C ARG A 74 18.74 30.23 21.50
N LEU A 75 19.38 30.69 22.57
CA LEU A 75 19.84 32.08 22.66
C LEU A 75 20.82 32.44 21.53
N LYS A 76 21.75 31.54 21.19
CA LYS A 76 22.66 31.75 20.05
C LYS A 76 21.93 31.77 18.71
N TYR A 77 20.92 30.92 18.54
CA TYR A 77 20.08 30.90 17.34
C TYR A 77 19.27 32.19 17.22
N ASP A 78 18.65 32.64 18.30
CA ASP A 78 17.86 33.87 18.32
C ASP A 78 18.73 35.10 18.07
N GLN A 79 19.96 35.12 18.60
CA GLN A 79 20.97 36.13 18.28
C GLN A 79 21.37 36.07 16.79
N ALA A 80 21.69 34.89 16.26
CA ALA A 80 22.02 34.74 14.84
C ALA A 80 20.84 35.11 13.91
N ALA A 81 19.61 34.81 14.32
CA ALA A 81 18.40 35.18 13.60
C ALA A 81 18.14 36.69 13.67
N ALA A 82 18.41 37.33 14.82
CA ALA A 82 18.35 38.79 14.96
C ALA A 82 19.45 39.47 14.13
N ASP A 83 20.67 38.95 14.12
CA ASP A 83 21.79 39.45 13.31
C ASP A 83 21.52 39.30 11.81
N ALA A 84 20.94 38.16 11.39
CA ALA A 84 20.51 37.94 10.00
C ALA A 84 19.41 38.91 9.56
N LYS A 85 18.48 39.26 10.45
CA LYS A 85 17.44 40.26 10.20
C LYS A 85 17.99 41.69 10.21
N ALA A 86 18.90 42.01 11.14
CA ALA A 86 19.50 43.35 11.27
C ALA A 86 20.46 43.69 10.14
N CYS A 87 21.16 42.70 9.58
CA CYS A 87 22.10 42.93 8.48
C CYS A 87 21.42 43.19 7.12
N GLY A 88 20.09 43.02 6.97
CA GLY A 88 19.35 43.28 5.72
C GLY A 88 20.02 42.67 4.47
N ARG A 89 20.84 41.64 4.66
CA ARG A 89 21.79 41.18 3.65
C ARG A 89 21.05 40.12 2.85
N HIS A 90 20.54 40.52 1.69
CA HIS A 90 20.53 39.61 0.56
C HIS A 90 21.91 38.97 0.52
N VAL A 91 22.00 37.69 0.89
CA VAL A 91 23.20 36.89 0.70
C VAL A 91 23.36 36.77 -0.81
N LYS A 92 24.01 37.77 -1.41
CA LYS A 92 24.70 37.60 -2.66
C LYS A 92 25.80 36.59 -2.31
N LEU A 93 25.59 35.34 -2.72
CA LEU A 93 26.60 34.28 -2.64
C LEU A 93 27.78 34.77 -3.47
N GLU A 94 28.73 35.44 -2.82
CA GLU A 94 30.10 35.48 -3.28
C GLU A 94 30.63 34.05 -3.23
N ALA A 95 31.10 33.61 -4.38
CA ALA A 95 31.58 32.27 -4.67
C ALA A 95 32.93 32.04 -3.99
N ASP A 96 32.93 31.80 -2.67
CA ASP A 96 34.09 31.27 -1.98
C ASP A 96 34.00 29.74 -1.89
N SER A 97 34.98 29.14 -2.54
CA SER A 97 35.16 27.73 -2.89
C SER A 97 35.44 26.81 -1.69
N THR A 98 34.43 26.62 -0.85
CA THR A 98 34.35 25.41 -0.02
C THR A 98 32.99 24.76 -0.28
N PRO A 99 32.92 23.53 -0.82
CA PRO A 99 31.64 22.87 -1.02
C PRO A 99 31.04 22.63 0.38
N LYS A 100 30.09 23.49 0.75
CA LYS A 100 29.18 23.19 1.86
C LYS A 100 28.52 21.86 1.47
N PRO A 101 28.66 20.81 2.29
CA PRO A 101 28.07 19.52 1.97
C PRO A 101 26.60 19.78 1.68
N SER A 102 26.16 19.38 0.50
CA SER A 102 24.77 19.56 0.14
C SER A 102 23.94 18.82 1.19
N LEU A 103 22.73 19.30 1.49
CA LEU A 103 21.85 18.63 2.46
C LEU A 103 21.70 17.14 2.09
N PHE A 104 21.72 16.84 0.79
CA PHE A 104 21.77 15.48 0.25
C PHE A 104 23.00 14.69 0.70
N ASP A 105 24.21 15.26 0.68
CA ASP A 105 25.43 14.59 1.17
C ASP A 105 25.33 14.29 2.67
N HIS A 106 24.74 15.19 3.45
CA HIS A 106 24.53 14.96 4.88
C HIS A 106 23.48 13.87 5.15
N LEU A 107 22.38 13.85 4.39
CA LEU A 107 21.37 12.80 4.48
C LEU A 107 21.94 11.44 4.05
N ASN A 108 22.74 11.41 2.99
CA ASN A 108 23.42 10.20 2.54
C ASN A 108 24.39 9.68 3.61
N LEU A 109 25.14 10.57 4.25
CA LEU A 109 26.01 10.21 5.38
C LEU A 109 25.21 9.67 6.57
N LEU A 110 24.07 10.26 6.91
CA LEU A 110 23.19 9.75 7.97
C LEU A 110 22.60 8.37 7.61
N ARG A 111 22.21 8.16 6.35
CA ARG A 111 21.73 6.87 5.85
C ARG A 111 22.82 5.81 5.95
N GLN A 112 24.04 6.13 5.51
CA GLN A 112 25.19 5.25 5.64
C GLN A 112 25.49 4.93 7.11
N GLN A 113 25.45 5.92 8.01
CA GLN A 113 25.64 5.68 9.44
C GLN A 113 24.56 4.77 10.03
N ARG A 114 23.29 4.91 9.62
CA ARG A 114 22.22 4.00 10.05
C ARG A 114 22.47 2.57 9.57
N LEU A 115 22.84 2.40 8.30
CA LEU A 115 23.16 1.08 7.73
C LEU A 115 24.36 0.43 8.44
N THR A 116 25.41 1.18 8.75
CA THR A 116 26.56 0.63 9.49
C THR A 116 26.17 0.18 10.90
N LYS A 117 25.27 0.92 11.57
CA LYS A 117 24.77 0.54 12.90
C LYS A 117 23.90 -0.70 12.84
N SER A 118 23.01 -0.81 11.84
CA SER A 118 22.16 -2.01 11.68
C SER A 118 23.00 -3.25 11.35
N LEU A 119 24.02 -3.11 10.48
CA LEU A 119 24.95 -4.20 10.19
C LEU A 119 25.76 -4.61 11.43
N ALA A 120 26.24 -3.66 12.24
CA ALA A 120 26.94 -3.99 13.49
C ALA A 120 26.05 -4.74 14.48
N VAL A 121 24.75 -4.42 14.53
CA VAL A 121 23.77 -5.13 15.36
C VAL A 121 23.54 -6.55 14.83
N LEU A 122 23.34 -6.73 13.51
CA LEU A 122 23.21 -8.05 12.91
C LEU A 122 24.46 -8.91 13.11
N GLN A 123 25.65 -8.33 12.93
CA GLN A 123 26.92 -9.02 13.16
C GLN A 123 27.07 -9.45 14.62
N ARG A 124 26.58 -8.65 15.57
CA ARG A 124 26.53 -9.03 16.98
C ARG A 124 25.58 -10.21 17.22
N TYR A 125 24.37 -10.17 16.65
CA TYR A 125 23.43 -11.28 16.77
C TYR A 125 23.92 -12.56 16.12
N MET A 126 24.58 -12.47 14.96
CA MET A 126 25.23 -13.62 14.33
C MET A 126 26.33 -14.19 15.22
N GLY A 127 27.16 -13.33 15.83
CA GLY A 127 28.16 -13.77 16.80
C GLY A 127 27.55 -14.43 18.04
N GLU A 128 26.43 -13.91 18.54
CA GLU A 128 25.69 -14.52 19.65
C GLU A 128 25.12 -15.89 19.25
N VAL A 129 24.55 -16.04 18.04
CA VAL A 129 24.06 -17.32 17.51
C VAL A 129 25.19 -18.32 17.28
N GLU A 130 26.34 -17.88 16.78
CA GLU A 130 27.52 -18.73 16.62
C GLU A 130 28.04 -19.23 17.98
N THR A 131 28.06 -18.38 19.01
CA THR A 131 28.43 -18.82 20.37
C THR A 131 27.42 -19.79 20.98
N LEU A 132 26.12 -19.59 20.74
CA LEU A 132 25.06 -20.49 21.18
C LEU A 132 25.08 -21.84 20.43
N SER A 133 25.47 -21.84 19.15
CA SER A 133 25.61 -23.06 18.35
C SER A 133 26.80 -23.93 18.77
N ILE A 134 27.85 -23.33 19.34
CA ILE A 134 29.01 -24.08 19.84
C ILE A 134 28.66 -24.77 21.17
N ASP A 135 27.86 -24.13 22.03
CA ASP A 135 27.38 -24.71 23.29
C ASP A 135 26.30 -25.81 23.10
N ALA A 136 25.65 -25.88 21.94
CA ALA A 136 24.65 -26.90 21.62
C ALA A 136 25.25 -28.31 21.35
N THR A 137 26.56 -28.43 21.15
CA THR A 137 27.24 -29.73 20.97
C THR A 137 27.50 -30.49 22.28
N ALA A 138 27.08 -29.95 23.43
CA ALA A 138 27.16 -30.61 24.74
C ALA A 138 25.86 -31.32 25.17
N PHE A 139 24.82 -31.34 24.34
CA PHE A 139 23.60 -32.12 24.62
C PHE A 139 23.60 -33.42 23.83
N ASP A 140 24.10 -34.47 24.49
CA ASP A 140 23.96 -35.88 24.06
C ASP A 140 22.55 -36.39 24.41
N PRO A 141 21.68 -36.72 23.45
CA PRO A 141 20.29 -37.08 23.71
C PRO A 141 20.10 -38.60 23.88
N LEU A 142 21.10 -39.33 24.38
CA LEU A 142 21.09 -40.79 24.45
C LEU A 142 21.49 -41.38 25.81
N ALA A 143 21.10 -40.74 26.92
CA ALA A 143 21.36 -41.32 28.24
C ALA A 143 20.34 -40.98 29.34
N VAL A 144 19.03 -41.16 29.12
CA VAL A 144 18.09 -41.37 30.25
C VAL A 144 16.95 -42.31 29.84
N THR A 145 17.20 -43.62 29.89
CA THR A 145 16.15 -44.61 30.13
C THR A 145 16.55 -45.42 31.36
N ALA A 146 16.04 -45.04 32.52
CA ALA A 146 15.90 -45.91 33.66
C ALA A 146 14.76 -45.39 34.54
N GLU A 147 13.74 -46.22 34.67
CA GLU A 147 12.59 -46.15 35.56
C GLU A 147 12.93 -45.52 36.93
N ASN A 148 12.18 -44.49 37.31
CA ASN A 148 11.51 -44.31 38.62
C ASN A 148 10.91 -42.89 38.70
N ASP A 149 9.82 -42.77 39.46
CA ASP A 149 9.13 -41.54 39.90
C ASP A 149 8.03 -40.96 39.00
N ILE A 150 6.85 -41.56 39.10
CA ILE A 150 5.56 -41.04 38.60
C ILE A 150 5.06 -39.83 39.45
N ASP A 151 5.69 -39.52 40.59
CA ASP A 151 5.26 -38.44 41.48
C ASP A 151 5.84 -37.05 41.15
N THR A 152 6.70 -36.92 40.13
CA THR A 152 7.27 -35.62 39.70
C THR A 152 6.50 -34.93 38.56
N SER A 153 5.61 -35.64 37.86
CA SER A 153 4.85 -35.09 36.71
C SER A 153 3.78 -34.06 37.10
N LEU A 154 3.24 -34.14 38.33
CA LEU A 154 2.25 -33.18 38.83
C LEU A 154 2.88 -31.85 39.31
N SER A 155 4.17 -31.85 39.68
CA SER A 155 4.88 -30.65 40.11
C SER A 155 5.49 -29.88 38.92
N LEU A 156 5.87 -30.56 37.84
CA LEU A 156 6.28 -29.91 36.60
C LEU A 156 5.10 -29.22 35.89
N ALA A 157 3.92 -29.85 35.83
CA ALA A 157 2.74 -29.23 35.20
C ALA A 157 2.26 -27.95 35.92
N GLN A 158 2.46 -27.84 37.24
CA GLN A 158 2.13 -26.63 38.01
C GLN A 158 3.19 -25.52 37.85
N THR A 159 4.46 -25.88 37.63
CA THR A 159 5.52 -24.89 37.38
C THR A 159 5.49 -24.38 35.95
N GLU A 160 5.17 -25.23 34.96
CA GLU A 160 4.96 -24.83 33.56
C GLU A 160 3.74 -23.91 33.41
N SER A 161 2.62 -24.21 34.09
CA SER A 161 1.44 -23.32 34.11
C SER A 161 1.75 -21.95 34.73
N SER A 162 2.57 -21.91 35.79
CA SER A 162 3.05 -20.67 36.42
C SER A 162 3.98 -19.86 35.50
N VAL A 163 4.88 -20.53 34.77
CA VAL A 163 5.78 -19.88 33.81
C VAL A 163 5.00 -19.36 32.61
N LEU A 164 4.05 -20.12 32.07
CA LEU A 164 3.17 -19.68 30.99
C LEU A 164 2.27 -18.52 31.42
N GLN A 165 1.77 -18.51 32.66
CA GLN A 165 1.00 -17.38 33.19
C GLN A 165 1.86 -16.12 33.37
N LYS A 166 3.14 -16.26 33.75
CA LYS A 166 4.07 -15.13 33.81
C LYS A 166 4.41 -14.61 32.41
N GLN A 167 4.69 -15.51 31.46
CA GLN A 167 4.95 -15.16 30.07
C GLN A 167 3.74 -14.50 29.41
N LEU A 168 2.51 -14.98 29.68
CA LEU A 168 1.28 -14.35 29.21
C LEU A 168 1.13 -12.95 29.79
N LYS A 169 1.36 -12.77 31.09
CA LYS A 169 1.32 -11.44 31.74
C LYS A 169 2.40 -10.49 31.20
N ASP A 170 3.58 -11.02 30.88
CA ASP A 170 4.66 -10.23 30.28
C ASP A 170 4.31 -9.84 28.84
N CYS A 171 3.68 -10.74 28.07
CA CYS A 171 3.17 -10.45 26.73
C CYS A 171 2.02 -9.44 26.75
N THR A 172 1.05 -9.56 27.67
CA THR A 172 -0.02 -8.57 27.82
C THR A 172 0.55 -7.22 28.22
N ARG A 173 1.53 -7.17 29.13
CA ARG A 173 2.18 -5.93 29.51
C ARG A 173 2.97 -5.30 28.36
N LYS A 174 3.67 -6.09 27.55
CA LYS A 174 4.33 -5.61 26.33
C LYS A 174 3.33 -5.05 25.33
N LEU A 175 2.18 -5.71 25.18
CA LEU A 175 1.10 -5.26 24.32
C LEU A 175 0.49 -3.95 24.84
N GLU A 176 0.22 -3.85 26.14
CA GLU A 176 -0.25 -2.61 26.79
C GLU A 176 0.73 -1.45 26.57
N ILE A 177 2.03 -1.69 26.74
CA ILE A 177 3.07 -0.68 26.47
C ILE A 177 3.07 -0.30 25.00
N ALA A 178 3.04 -1.27 24.08
CA ALA A 178 3.01 -1.02 22.64
C ALA A 178 1.76 -0.23 22.21
N VAL A 179 0.60 -0.52 22.81
CA VAL A 179 -0.65 0.22 22.55
C VAL A 179 -0.55 1.65 23.07
N ILE A 180 0.01 1.87 24.25
CA ILE A 180 0.22 3.21 24.80
C ILE A 180 1.25 3.99 23.95
N GLU A 181 2.31 3.34 23.49
CA GLU A 181 3.30 3.95 22.59
C GLU A 181 2.67 4.31 21.24
N ALA A 182 1.85 3.42 20.66
CA ALA A 182 1.13 3.67 19.42
C ALA A 182 0.11 4.81 19.56
N ASP A 183 -0.66 4.85 20.65
CA ASP A 183 -1.60 5.93 20.95
C ASP A 183 -0.89 7.28 21.14
N ASN A 184 0.24 7.29 21.84
CA ASN A 184 1.06 8.50 21.97
C ASN A 184 1.65 8.95 20.62
N GLN A 185 2.11 8.02 19.79
CA GLN A 185 2.56 8.32 18.44
C GLN A 185 1.41 8.90 17.58
N ALA A 186 0.22 8.30 17.62
CA ALA A 186 -0.96 8.81 16.92
C ALA A 186 -1.39 10.20 17.41
N LYS A 187 -1.34 10.46 18.72
CA LYS A 187 -1.63 11.80 19.27
C LYS A 187 -0.60 12.82 18.82
N SER A 188 0.69 12.47 18.84
CA SER A 188 1.75 13.37 18.37
C SER A 188 1.63 13.66 16.87
N SER A 189 1.35 12.66 16.04
CA SER A 189 1.16 12.85 14.60
C SER A 189 -0.08 13.70 14.31
N LYS A 190 -1.18 13.52 15.05
CA LYS A 190 -2.36 14.38 14.98
C LYS A 190 -2.03 15.84 15.30
N VAL A 191 -1.28 16.11 16.37
CA VAL A 191 -0.85 17.47 16.72
C VAL A 191 0.03 18.08 15.62
N HIS A 192 0.91 17.29 15.00
CA HIS A 192 1.73 17.75 13.87
C HIS A 192 0.90 18.04 12.62
N LEU A 193 -0.13 17.23 12.36
CA LEU A 193 -1.06 17.46 11.25
C LEU A 193 -1.95 18.68 11.50
N ASP A 194 -2.48 18.85 12.71
CA ASP A 194 -3.28 20.01 13.10
C ASP A 194 -2.43 21.30 13.03
N ALA A 195 -1.13 21.23 13.39
CA ALA A 195 -0.20 22.34 13.25
C ALA A 195 0.15 22.65 11.78
N ALA A 196 0.16 21.65 10.90
CA ALA A 196 0.35 21.84 9.46
C ALA A 196 -0.93 22.28 8.73
N GLN A 197 -2.09 21.93 9.25
CA GLN A 197 -3.41 22.30 8.73
C GLN A 197 -3.92 23.63 9.29
N ALA A 198 -3.33 24.15 10.37
CA ALA A 198 -3.64 25.48 10.87
C ALA A 198 -3.45 26.50 9.73
N PRO A 199 -4.52 27.19 9.30
CA PRO A 199 -4.43 28.14 8.20
C PRO A 199 -3.55 29.29 8.63
N ASP A 200 -2.32 29.30 8.12
CA ASP A 200 -1.38 30.40 8.29
C ASP A 200 -2.08 31.67 7.80
N THR A 201 -2.34 32.57 8.73
CA THR A 201 -3.21 33.73 8.52
C THR A 201 -2.43 34.79 7.76
N GLY A 202 -2.32 34.61 6.45
CA GLY A 202 -1.74 35.60 5.55
C GLY A 202 -1.76 35.10 4.10
N PRO A 203 -2.26 35.89 3.13
CA PRO A 203 -2.17 35.53 1.72
C PRO A 203 -0.73 35.74 1.23
N ALA A 204 0.21 34.92 1.71
CA ALA A 204 1.50 34.78 1.07
C ALA A 204 1.28 33.89 -0.15
N ARG A 205 1.16 34.55 -1.30
CA ARG A 205 1.18 33.96 -2.64
C ARG A 205 2.47 33.13 -2.76
N THR A 206 2.41 31.87 -2.35
CA THR A 206 3.52 30.93 -2.53
C THR A 206 3.67 30.69 -4.02
N ASP A 207 4.89 30.84 -4.52
CA ASP A 207 5.20 30.63 -5.93
C ASP A 207 4.73 29.22 -6.33
N SER A 208 3.87 29.14 -7.35
CA SER A 208 3.33 27.86 -7.86
C SER A 208 4.41 26.77 -8.09
N VAL A 209 5.65 27.19 -8.36
CA VAL A 209 6.82 26.34 -8.52
C VAL A 209 7.28 25.68 -7.21
N SER A 210 7.19 26.36 -6.06
CA SER A 210 7.53 25.77 -4.76
C SER A 210 6.44 24.81 -4.29
N GLN A 211 5.18 25.10 -4.60
CA GLN A 211 4.06 24.18 -4.35
C GLN A 211 4.17 22.91 -5.20
N LEU A 212 4.48 23.05 -6.49
CA LEU A 212 4.74 21.90 -7.37
C LEU A 212 5.94 21.08 -6.88
N ARG A 213 7.02 21.74 -6.44
CA ARG A 213 8.19 21.04 -5.88
C ARG A 213 7.85 20.31 -4.57
N GLY A 214 7.04 20.92 -3.72
CA GLY A 214 6.54 20.28 -2.50
C GLY A 214 5.69 19.06 -2.81
N LEU A 215 4.77 19.18 -3.77
CA LEU A 215 3.93 18.06 -4.21
C LEU A 215 4.75 16.94 -4.86
N THR A 216 5.75 17.27 -5.68
CA THR A 216 6.64 16.23 -6.24
C THR A 216 7.47 15.56 -5.14
N ALA A 217 7.98 16.31 -4.16
CA ALA A 217 8.71 15.72 -3.04
C ALA A 217 7.83 14.81 -2.18
N VAL A 218 6.58 15.21 -1.91
CA VAL A 218 5.61 14.37 -1.19
C VAL A 218 5.25 13.13 -1.99
N ARG A 219 5.04 13.26 -3.31
CA ARG A 219 4.81 12.12 -4.20
C ARG A 219 5.98 11.15 -4.15
N ASP A 220 7.20 11.66 -4.27
CA ASP A 220 8.41 10.83 -4.30
C ASP A 220 8.59 10.13 -2.95
N GLU A 221 8.38 10.82 -1.82
CA GLU A 221 8.45 10.24 -0.47
C GLU A 221 7.38 9.15 -0.26
N LEU A 222 6.14 9.40 -0.69
CA LEU A 222 5.07 8.39 -0.63
C LEU A 222 5.35 7.19 -1.51
N THR A 223 5.95 7.41 -2.68
CA THR A 223 6.35 6.34 -3.59
C THR A 223 7.46 5.51 -2.96
N THR A 224 8.47 6.13 -2.37
CA THR A 224 9.53 5.42 -1.64
C THR A 224 9.00 4.68 -0.42
N TRP A 225 8.05 5.25 0.33
CA TRP A 225 7.42 4.58 1.46
C TRP A 225 6.58 3.38 1.01
N LEU A 226 5.90 3.48 -0.14
CA LEU A 226 5.16 2.38 -0.74
C LEU A 226 6.11 1.28 -1.22
N GLU A 227 7.21 1.64 -1.88
CA GLU A 227 8.26 0.69 -2.28
C GLU A 227 8.91 0.02 -1.06
N GLU A 228 9.23 0.76 0.00
CA GLU A 228 9.78 0.21 1.24
C GLU A 228 8.79 -0.68 1.98
N SER A 229 7.50 -0.33 2.02
CA SER A 229 6.46 -1.18 2.62
C SER A 229 6.18 -2.43 1.80
N LEU A 230 6.19 -2.35 0.47
CA LEU A 230 6.14 -3.53 -0.40
C LEU A 230 7.38 -4.41 -0.24
N ALA A 231 8.57 -3.81 -0.18
CA ALA A 231 9.82 -4.55 0.07
C ALA A 231 9.83 -5.22 1.44
N ALA A 232 9.26 -4.58 2.47
CA ALA A 232 9.07 -5.16 3.79
C ALA A 232 8.05 -6.32 3.79
N CYS A 233 6.98 -6.22 3.00
CA CYS A 233 6.02 -7.31 2.79
C CYS A 233 6.63 -8.50 2.03
N VAL A 234 7.54 -8.25 1.09
CA VAL A 234 8.29 -9.29 0.36
C VAL A 234 9.43 -9.88 1.20
N SER A 235 9.92 -9.15 2.21
CA SER A 235 10.98 -9.59 3.13
C SER A 235 10.47 -10.30 4.38
N LEU A 236 9.18 -10.64 4.45
CA LEU A 236 8.75 -11.69 5.38
C LEU A 236 9.50 -12.98 5.01
N PRO A 237 10.10 -13.70 5.98
CA PRO A 237 10.84 -14.91 5.68
C PRO A 237 9.93 -15.89 4.92
N ASN A 238 10.31 -16.24 3.70
CA ASN A 238 9.78 -17.39 2.95
C ASN A 238 10.11 -18.73 3.62
N GLU A 239 10.28 -18.76 4.95
CA GLU A 239 10.61 -19.95 5.75
C GLU A 239 9.39 -20.85 6.03
N ILE A 240 8.21 -20.55 5.47
CA ILE A 240 7.03 -21.41 5.62
C ILE A 240 6.81 -22.32 4.38
N PHE A 241 7.59 -22.17 3.30
CA PHE A 241 7.44 -23.01 2.10
C PHE A 241 8.72 -23.78 1.69
N ASP A 242 9.70 -23.92 2.58
CA ASP A 242 10.90 -24.73 2.33
C ASP A 242 10.87 -26.08 3.06
N THR A 243 9.74 -26.77 2.97
CA THR A 243 9.74 -28.24 2.96
C THR A 243 9.28 -28.66 1.58
N GLY A 244 10.22 -28.76 0.64
CA GLY A 244 9.96 -29.48 -0.60
C GLY A 244 9.70 -30.96 -0.27
N PRO A 245 8.51 -31.52 -0.55
CA PRO A 245 8.52 -32.84 -1.10
C PRO A 245 9.08 -32.70 -2.52
N GLN A 246 10.11 -33.49 -2.78
CA GLN A 246 10.40 -34.10 -4.07
C GLN A 246 9.31 -33.84 -5.12
N VAL A 247 9.70 -33.19 -6.22
CA VAL A 247 8.84 -32.92 -7.38
C VAL A 247 8.34 -34.25 -7.93
N ASP A 248 7.25 -34.74 -7.36
CA ASP A 248 6.36 -35.67 -8.02
C ASP A 248 5.57 -34.85 -9.04
N GLU A 249 5.56 -35.34 -10.28
CA GLU A 249 4.87 -34.77 -11.42
C GLU A 249 3.42 -34.48 -11.04
N ILE A 250 3.07 -33.21 -10.80
CA ILE A 250 1.71 -32.79 -10.45
C ILE A 250 0.82 -33.19 -11.61
N THR A 251 0.05 -34.27 -11.43
CA THR A 251 -0.83 -34.78 -12.46
C THR A 251 -2.11 -33.96 -12.48
N THR A 252 -2.83 -33.97 -13.60
CA THR A 252 -4.14 -33.31 -13.71
C THR A 252 -5.16 -33.84 -12.70
N GLU A 253 -4.95 -35.06 -12.19
CA GLU A 253 -5.79 -35.69 -11.18
C GLU A 253 -5.57 -35.06 -9.79
N ASP A 254 -4.34 -34.65 -9.46
CA ASP A 254 -4.03 -33.98 -8.19
C ASP A 254 -4.69 -32.60 -8.14
N VAL A 255 -4.59 -31.83 -9.22
CA VAL A 255 -5.26 -30.51 -9.34
C VAL A 255 -6.78 -30.65 -9.26
N GLN A 256 -7.35 -31.68 -9.89
CA GLN A 256 -8.79 -31.93 -9.82
C GLN A 256 -9.22 -32.34 -8.40
N SER A 257 -8.39 -33.10 -7.68
CA SER A 257 -8.65 -33.49 -6.30
C SER A 257 -8.61 -32.28 -5.36
N GLU A 258 -7.61 -31.40 -5.48
CA GLU A 258 -7.50 -30.18 -4.68
C GLU A 258 -8.64 -29.21 -4.99
N TYR A 259 -9.01 -29.06 -6.26
CA TYR A 259 -10.13 -28.21 -6.65
C TYR A 259 -11.48 -28.76 -6.15
N SER A 260 -11.65 -30.08 -6.11
CA SER A 260 -12.84 -30.70 -5.50
C SER A 260 -12.90 -30.47 -3.99
N SER A 261 -11.77 -30.58 -3.29
CA SER A 261 -11.63 -30.27 -1.86
C SER A 261 -11.96 -28.80 -1.58
N TYR A 262 -11.45 -27.89 -2.41
CA TYR A 262 -11.75 -26.46 -2.34
C TYR A 262 -13.27 -26.16 -2.51
N ILE A 263 -13.94 -26.82 -3.46
CA ILE A 263 -15.39 -26.65 -3.66
C ILE A 263 -16.17 -27.12 -2.43
N VAL A 264 -15.80 -28.26 -1.84
CA VAL A 264 -16.44 -28.79 -0.63
C VAL A 264 -16.25 -27.83 0.54
N ALA A 265 -15.02 -27.37 0.79
CA ALA A 265 -14.75 -26.40 1.85
C ALA A 265 -15.54 -25.10 1.68
N ARG A 266 -15.69 -24.63 0.43
CA ARG A 266 -16.49 -23.44 0.11
C ARG A 266 -17.99 -23.67 0.34
N GLN A 267 -18.50 -24.84 0.01
CA GLN A 267 -19.90 -25.21 0.30
C GLN A 267 -20.14 -25.30 1.82
N ASP A 268 -19.20 -25.87 2.58
CA ASP A 268 -19.30 -25.93 4.03
C ASP A 268 -19.28 -24.55 4.68
N LEU A 269 -18.47 -23.63 4.15
CA LEU A 269 -18.46 -22.24 4.58
C LEU A 269 -19.82 -21.57 4.30
N ILE A 270 -20.37 -21.73 3.09
CA ILE A 270 -21.70 -21.20 2.74
C ILE A 270 -22.79 -21.81 3.63
N ASN A 271 -22.72 -23.11 3.92
CA ASN A 271 -23.67 -23.80 4.79
C ASN A 271 -23.55 -23.33 6.25
N SER A 272 -22.34 -23.06 6.73
CA SER A 272 -22.11 -22.49 8.07
C SER A 272 -22.66 -21.06 8.17
N MET A 273 -22.47 -20.25 7.14
CA MET A 273 -22.99 -18.89 7.04
C MET A 273 -24.52 -18.87 6.93
N ALA A 274 -25.09 -19.80 6.17
CA ALA A 274 -26.54 -20.00 6.10
C ALA A 274 -27.14 -20.46 7.44
N SER A 275 -26.41 -21.31 8.18
CA SER A 275 -26.81 -21.77 9.52
C SER A 275 -26.77 -20.64 10.56
N LEU A 276 -25.76 -19.77 10.48
CA LEU A 276 -25.66 -18.54 11.28
C LEU A 276 -26.81 -17.56 10.95
N SER A 277 -27.16 -17.41 9.67
CA SER A 277 -28.30 -16.59 9.23
C SER A 277 -29.66 -17.14 9.70
N HIS A 278 -29.83 -18.47 9.77
CA HIS A 278 -31.04 -19.10 10.29
C HIS A 278 -31.18 -19.00 11.82
N GLN A 279 -30.07 -18.99 12.56
CA GLN A 279 -30.11 -18.81 14.03
C GLN A 279 -30.45 -17.37 14.46
N GLN A 280 -30.32 -16.39 13.57
CA GLN A 280 -30.67 -14.99 13.85
C GLN A 280 -32.16 -14.66 13.58
N SER A 281 -32.95 -15.64 13.11
CA SER A 281 -34.38 -15.48 12.78
C SER A 281 -35.27 -16.39 13.63
N GLN A 282 -35.25 -16.26 14.96
CA GLN A 282 -36.35 -16.71 15.81
C GLN A 282 -36.94 -15.52 16.59
N PRO A 283 -38.09 -14.96 16.16
CA PRO A 283 -38.87 -14.09 17.03
C PRO A 283 -39.72 -14.99 17.96
N THR A 284 -39.50 -14.86 19.26
CA THR A 284 -40.43 -15.39 20.27
C THR A 284 -41.72 -14.59 20.21
N VAL A 285 -42.72 -15.13 19.51
CA VAL A 285 -44.08 -14.60 19.46
C VAL A 285 -44.77 -14.91 20.79
N ASN A 286 -44.91 -13.90 21.65
CA ASN A 286 -45.97 -13.87 22.65
C ASN A 286 -47.01 -12.84 22.19
N ALA A 287 -48.10 -13.35 21.63
CA ALA A 287 -49.27 -12.61 21.24
C ALA A 287 -50.02 -12.09 22.48
N HIS A 288 -50.28 -10.79 22.59
CA HIS A 288 -51.47 -10.23 23.24
C HIS A 288 -52.02 -9.09 22.38
N SER A 289 -53.31 -9.20 22.06
CA SER A 289 -54.10 -8.31 21.21
C SER A 289 -54.31 -6.91 21.81
N VAL A 290 -54.53 -5.89 20.97
CA VAL A 290 -55.84 -5.24 20.72
C VAL A 290 -55.64 -4.00 19.83
N SER A 291 -56.37 -4.00 18.72
CA SER A 291 -56.99 -2.91 17.94
C SER A 291 -56.65 -1.43 18.24
N GLY A 292 -56.31 -0.70 17.17
CA GLY A 292 -57.08 0.48 16.76
C GLY A 292 -56.48 1.89 16.97
N SER A 293 -56.40 2.62 15.85
CA SER A 293 -56.59 4.08 15.69
C SER A 293 -55.38 5.02 15.81
N GLU A 294 -55.04 5.57 14.65
CA GLU A 294 -54.59 6.93 14.29
C GLU A 294 -54.07 7.92 15.36
N ALA A 295 -52.91 8.47 14.97
CA ALA A 295 -52.51 9.88 14.99
C ALA A 295 -51.83 10.50 16.23
N LEU A 296 -50.76 11.24 15.89
CA LEU A 296 -49.92 12.15 16.68
C LEU A 296 -49.06 11.53 17.79
N ALA A 297 -47.74 11.53 17.58
CA ALA A 297 -46.90 12.58 18.16
C ALA A 297 -45.45 12.41 17.70
N ASN A 298 -44.80 13.56 17.50
CA ASN A 298 -43.36 13.73 17.37
C ASN A 298 -42.59 12.78 18.28
N ASP A 299 -41.70 12.00 17.70
CA ASP A 299 -40.52 11.55 18.43
C ASP A 299 -39.30 11.97 17.61
N LEU A 300 -38.74 13.12 18.01
CA LEU A 300 -37.37 13.47 17.68
C LEU A 300 -36.50 12.35 18.28
N ARG A 301 -36.16 11.37 17.45
CA ARG A 301 -35.03 10.50 17.73
C ARG A 301 -33.80 11.39 17.82
N THR A 302 -33.43 11.66 19.06
CA THR A 302 -32.16 12.27 19.43
C THR A 302 -31.11 11.24 19.07
N THR A 303 -30.58 11.33 17.84
CA THR A 303 -29.43 10.53 17.42
C THR A 303 -28.24 11.02 18.22
N THR A 304 -27.79 10.17 19.14
CA THR A 304 -26.52 10.34 19.84
C THR A 304 -25.40 10.44 18.80
N PRO A 305 -24.50 11.44 18.89
CA PRO A 305 -23.48 11.72 17.87
C PRO A 305 -22.33 10.69 17.81
N GLU A 306 -22.43 9.57 18.53
CA GLU A 306 -21.39 8.52 18.55
C GLU A 306 -21.64 7.39 17.54
N ASP A 307 -22.90 7.17 17.09
CA ASP A 307 -23.20 6.06 16.15
C ASP A 307 -23.08 6.46 14.66
N THR A 308 -23.04 7.76 14.33
CA THR A 308 -22.89 8.21 12.94
C THR A 308 -21.44 8.38 12.50
N ALA A 309 -20.48 8.35 13.44
CA ALA A 309 -19.06 8.49 13.12
C ALA A 309 -18.45 7.18 12.56
N TYR A 310 -18.94 6.02 13.01
CA TYR A 310 -18.48 4.72 12.52
C TYR A 310 -18.97 4.41 11.10
N ASP A 311 -20.18 4.85 10.73
CA ASP A 311 -20.70 4.68 9.37
C ASP A 311 -19.97 5.57 8.35
N ASP A 312 -19.55 6.79 8.75
CA ASP A 312 -18.79 7.70 7.89
C ASP A 312 -17.36 7.21 7.61
N GLU A 313 -16.69 6.58 8.59
CA GLU A 313 -15.36 6.00 8.37
C GLU A 313 -15.41 4.80 7.40
N HIS A 314 -16.37 3.89 7.56
CA HIS A 314 -16.54 2.76 6.64
C HIS A 314 -16.93 3.22 5.23
N ALA A 315 -17.78 4.24 5.10
CA ALA A 315 -18.11 4.84 3.81
C ALA A 315 -16.89 5.51 3.15
N TYR A 316 -16.03 6.18 3.94
CA TYR A 316 -14.79 6.78 3.46
C TYR A 316 -13.80 5.73 2.96
N PHE A 317 -13.54 4.67 3.73
CA PHE A 317 -12.64 3.58 3.31
C PHE A 317 -13.17 2.83 2.07
N HIS A 318 -14.48 2.63 1.97
CA HIS A 318 -15.11 2.03 0.80
C HIS A 318 -15.00 2.93 -0.43
N HIS A 319 -15.16 4.25 -0.28
CA HIS A 319 -14.95 5.19 -1.37
C HIS A 319 -13.47 5.23 -1.81
N GLN A 320 -12.54 5.20 -0.86
CA GLN A 320 -11.11 5.14 -1.13
C GLN A 320 -10.71 3.85 -1.85
N SER A 321 -11.27 2.70 -1.48
CA SER A 321 -11.00 1.43 -2.15
C SER A 321 -11.57 1.39 -3.57
N LEU A 322 -12.79 1.92 -3.78
CA LEU A 322 -13.37 2.01 -5.12
C LEU A 322 -12.58 2.95 -6.04
N THR A 323 -12.09 4.07 -5.50
CA THR A 323 -11.25 5.00 -6.28
C THR A 323 -9.88 4.39 -6.59
N SER A 324 -9.25 3.68 -5.65
CA SER A 324 -7.99 2.97 -5.93
C SER A 324 -8.17 1.83 -6.93
N ILE A 325 -9.27 1.07 -6.85
CA ILE A 325 -9.62 0.03 -7.85
C ILE A 325 -9.87 0.67 -9.22
N GLY A 326 -10.57 1.81 -9.26
CA GLY A 326 -10.80 2.55 -10.50
C GLY A 326 -9.49 3.02 -11.13
N GLN A 327 -8.57 3.56 -10.34
CA GLN A 327 -7.24 3.98 -10.80
C GLN A 327 -6.41 2.78 -11.29
N ALA A 328 -6.41 1.67 -10.56
CA ALA A 328 -5.73 0.45 -10.94
C ALA A 328 -6.27 -0.12 -12.26
N ASN A 329 -7.58 -0.10 -12.46
CA ASN A 329 -8.22 -0.55 -13.70
C ASN A 329 -7.86 0.38 -14.87
N ILE A 330 -7.88 1.69 -14.68
CA ILE A 330 -7.43 2.66 -15.70
C ILE A 330 -5.97 2.42 -16.08
N HIS A 331 -5.09 2.22 -15.10
CA HIS A 331 -3.68 1.92 -15.35
C HIS A 331 -3.51 0.59 -16.09
N ALA A 332 -4.22 -0.47 -15.68
CA ALA A 332 -4.20 -1.77 -16.35
C ALA A 332 -4.69 -1.65 -17.80
N GLN A 333 -5.76 -0.89 -18.05
CA GLN A 333 -6.28 -0.66 -19.40
C GLN A 333 -5.31 0.15 -20.26
N GLN A 334 -4.64 1.17 -19.69
CA GLN A 334 -3.61 1.93 -20.40
C GLN A 334 -2.39 1.06 -20.73
N SER A 335 -1.95 0.23 -19.77
CA SER A 335 -0.86 -0.74 -19.99
C SER A 335 -1.21 -1.71 -21.11
N LEU A 336 -2.41 -2.30 -21.06
CA LEU A 336 -2.91 -3.21 -22.09
C LEU A 336 -2.96 -2.54 -23.47
N GLN A 337 -3.48 -1.31 -23.55
CA GLN A 337 -3.49 -0.55 -24.81
C GLN A 337 -2.09 -0.24 -25.32
N SER A 338 -1.16 0.09 -24.43
CA SER A 338 0.23 0.35 -24.81
C SER A 338 0.90 -0.91 -25.37
N GLU A 339 0.69 -2.07 -24.73
CA GLU A 339 1.20 -3.35 -25.18
C GLU A 339 0.55 -3.80 -26.49
N GLN A 340 -0.76 -3.62 -26.64
CA GLN A 340 -1.47 -3.87 -27.90
C GLN A 340 -0.90 -2.98 -29.02
N SER A 341 -0.68 -1.69 -28.78
CA SER A 341 -0.09 -0.80 -29.80
C SER A 341 1.35 -1.18 -30.16
N ALA A 342 2.17 -1.55 -29.18
CA ALA A 342 3.54 -1.97 -29.38
C ALA A 342 3.63 -3.29 -30.16
N THR A 343 2.78 -4.26 -29.84
CA THR A 343 2.69 -5.54 -30.56
C THR A 343 2.23 -5.34 -32.00
N LEU A 344 1.24 -4.47 -32.24
CA LEU A 344 0.80 -4.09 -33.59
C LEU A 344 1.92 -3.42 -34.40
N GLU A 345 2.71 -2.55 -33.78
CA GLU A 345 3.85 -1.91 -34.46
C GLU A 345 4.90 -2.95 -34.88
N VAL A 346 5.26 -3.86 -33.97
CA VAL A 346 6.19 -4.96 -34.26
C VAL A 346 5.66 -5.86 -35.37
N LEU A 347 4.37 -6.23 -35.33
CA LEU A 347 3.75 -7.07 -36.36
C LEU A 347 3.68 -6.36 -37.73
N ARG A 348 3.40 -5.06 -37.78
CA ARG A 348 3.44 -4.26 -39.02
C ARG A 348 4.85 -4.17 -39.57
N ARG A 349 5.85 -3.93 -38.72
CA ARG A 349 7.25 -3.93 -39.14
C ARG A 349 7.69 -5.30 -39.67
N LEU A 350 7.32 -6.37 -38.98
CA LEU A 350 7.58 -7.73 -39.44
C LEU A 350 6.89 -7.98 -40.79
N ALA A 351 5.70 -7.40 -41.00
CA ALA A 351 4.97 -7.53 -42.25
C ALA A 351 5.70 -6.83 -43.40
N ASP A 352 6.23 -5.63 -43.18
CA ASP A 352 7.03 -4.89 -44.16
C ASP A 352 8.36 -5.58 -44.48
N GLU A 353 8.99 -6.20 -43.47
CA GLU A 353 10.25 -6.95 -43.64
C GLU A 353 10.02 -8.31 -44.32
N SER A 354 8.85 -8.93 -44.12
CA SER A 354 8.53 -10.21 -44.73
C SER A 354 8.05 -10.05 -46.17
N GLN A 355 8.61 -10.88 -47.05
CA GLN A 355 8.11 -11.01 -48.42
C GLN A 355 6.92 -11.98 -48.52
N LEU A 356 6.54 -12.61 -47.41
CA LEU A 356 5.52 -13.67 -47.36
C LEU A 356 4.12 -13.10 -47.55
N LEU A 357 3.77 -12.04 -46.82
CA LEU A 357 2.44 -11.43 -46.85
C LEU A 357 2.05 -10.86 -48.24
N PRO A 358 2.93 -10.14 -48.95
CA PRO A 358 2.64 -9.69 -50.31
C PRO A 358 2.44 -10.83 -51.31
N GLN A 359 3.10 -11.98 -51.11
CA GLN A 359 3.00 -13.15 -51.98
C GLN A 359 1.68 -13.91 -51.78
N TYR A 360 1.13 -13.90 -50.56
CA TYR A 360 -0.10 -14.61 -50.20
C TYR A 360 -1.15 -13.68 -49.57
N PRO A 361 -1.70 -12.71 -50.32
CA PRO A 361 -2.69 -11.78 -49.79
C PRO A 361 -4.01 -12.50 -49.48
N ILE A 362 -4.55 -12.29 -48.28
CA ILE A 362 -5.92 -12.71 -47.97
C ILE A 362 -6.91 -11.90 -48.81
N LEU A 363 -7.52 -12.54 -49.82
CA LEU A 363 -8.49 -11.91 -50.70
C LEU A 363 -9.80 -11.54 -49.99
N SER A 364 -10.10 -12.10 -48.81
CA SER A 364 -11.36 -11.83 -48.09
C SER A 364 -11.45 -10.41 -47.49
N LYS A 365 -10.31 -9.72 -47.27
CA LYS A 365 -10.27 -8.33 -46.77
C LYS A 365 -10.17 -7.28 -47.89
N SER A 366 -10.07 -7.69 -49.16
CA SER A 366 -10.32 -6.79 -50.29
C SER A 366 -11.76 -6.31 -50.20
N ASN A 367 -11.97 -4.99 -50.10
CA ASN A 367 -13.30 -4.36 -50.02
C ASN A 367 -14.23 -4.78 -51.19
N ARG A 368 -13.66 -5.33 -52.27
CA ARG A 368 -14.39 -5.87 -53.43
C ARG A 368 -14.92 -7.29 -53.19
N PHE A 369 -14.22 -8.12 -52.41
CA PHE A 369 -14.61 -9.51 -52.10
C PHE A 369 -15.35 -9.65 -50.77
N GLY A 370 -15.16 -8.72 -49.83
CA GLY A 370 -15.94 -8.69 -48.58
C GLY A 370 -17.45 -8.60 -48.83
N ARG A 371 -17.88 -7.90 -49.89
CA ARG A 371 -19.31 -7.84 -50.29
C ARG A 371 -19.84 -9.18 -50.82
N LEU A 372 -19.00 -10.01 -51.44
CA LEU A 372 -19.40 -11.33 -51.95
C LEU A 372 -19.42 -12.37 -50.82
N ALA A 373 -18.47 -12.31 -49.89
CA ALA A 373 -18.45 -13.19 -48.72
C ALA A 373 -19.65 -12.95 -47.78
N THR A 374 -20.10 -11.70 -47.62
CA THR A 374 -21.33 -11.40 -46.85
C THR A 374 -22.61 -11.93 -47.49
N GLN A 375 -22.62 -12.19 -48.80
CA GLN A 375 -23.78 -12.79 -49.49
C GLN A 375 -23.79 -14.32 -49.40
N LEU A 376 -22.65 -14.96 -49.08
CA LEU A 376 -22.52 -16.43 -49.03
C LEU A 376 -22.72 -17.04 -47.62
N GLY A 377 -23.15 -16.24 -46.64
CA GLY A 377 -23.72 -16.76 -45.39
C GLY A 377 -22.72 -17.25 -44.33
N THR A 378 -21.41 -17.07 -44.50
CA THR A 378 -20.45 -17.31 -43.42
C THR A 378 -20.43 -16.12 -42.46
N ARG A 379 -21.47 -16.03 -41.63
CA ARG A 379 -21.48 -15.16 -40.46
C ARG A 379 -20.56 -15.79 -39.40
N ALA A 380 -19.25 -15.60 -39.56
CA ALA A 380 -18.35 -15.72 -38.42
C ALA A 380 -18.81 -14.70 -37.38
N ILE A 381 -19.16 -15.20 -36.21
CA ILE A 381 -19.55 -14.39 -35.06
C ILE A 381 -18.33 -13.54 -34.75
N ARG A 382 -18.46 -12.24 -35.02
CA ARG A 382 -17.39 -11.26 -34.89
C ARG A 382 -17.27 -10.90 -33.41
N GLU A 383 -16.61 -11.78 -32.66
CA GLU A 383 -16.26 -11.58 -31.25
C GLU A 383 -15.20 -10.49 -31.19
N ALA A 384 -15.59 -9.27 -30.84
CA ALA A 384 -14.74 -8.12 -30.52
C ALA A 384 -13.30 -8.24 -31.05
N ASP A 385 -13.13 -8.16 -32.37
CA ASP A 385 -11.86 -8.48 -33.03
C ASP A 385 -10.76 -7.52 -32.55
N ASP A 386 -9.86 -8.02 -31.69
CA ASP A 386 -8.61 -7.36 -31.38
C ASP A 386 -7.77 -7.26 -32.66
N GLU A 387 -7.30 -6.06 -33.02
CA GLU A 387 -6.52 -5.85 -34.26
C GLU A 387 -5.28 -6.76 -34.35
N VAL A 388 -4.74 -7.18 -33.19
CA VAL A 388 -3.61 -8.09 -33.07
C VAL A 388 -3.96 -9.49 -33.56
N THR A 389 -5.09 -10.06 -33.11
CA THR A 389 -5.54 -11.40 -33.54
C THR A 389 -5.85 -11.40 -35.03
N ASP A 390 -6.37 -10.27 -35.51
CA ASP A 390 -6.71 -10.02 -36.88
C ASP A 390 -5.48 -9.99 -37.80
N GLN A 391 -4.35 -9.46 -37.32
CA GLN A 391 -3.06 -9.53 -38.03
C GLN A 391 -2.44 -10.93 -37.96
N ILE A 392 -2.49 -11.60 -36.80
CA ILE A 392 -1.97 -12.96 -36.64
C ILE A 392 -2.67 -13.94 -37.57
N HIS A 393 -3.99 -13.81 -37.76
CA HIS A 393 -4.73 -14.65 -38.70
C HIS A 393 -4.24 -14.46 -40.15
N ILE A 394 -3.83 -13.25 -40.53
CA ILE A 394 -3.28 -12.99 -41.87
C ILE A 394 -1.95 -13.74 -42.05
N TRP A 395 -1.10 -13.69 -41.03
CA TRP A 395 0.16 -14.43 -41.01
C TRP A 395 -0.04 -15.94 -41.06
N ALA A 396 -0.96 -16.47 -40.26
CA ALA A 396 -1.26 -17.91 -40.25
C ALA A 396 -1.67 -18.40 -41.64
N PHE A 397 -2.58 -17.68 -42.31
CA PHE A 397 -2.98 -18.02 -43.66
C PHE A 397 -1.81 -17.94 -44.66
N ALA A 398 -0.99 -16.88 -44.59
CA ALA A 398 0.14 -16.73 -45.51
C ALA A 398 1.17 -17.86 -45.34
N ILE A 399 1.40 -18.29 -44.10
CA ILE A 399 2.29 -19.43 -43.79
C ILE A 399 1.70 -20.73 -44.33
N ASP A 400 0.41 -20.99 -44.10
CA ASP A 400 -0.25 -22.20 -44.58
C ASP A 400 -0.26 -22.26 -46.12
N ALA A 401 -0.54 -21.14 -46.78
CA ALA A 401 -0.52 -21.04 -48.23
C ALA A 401 0.90 -21.24 -48.78
N ALA A 402 1.91 -20.61 -48.18
CA ALA A 402 3.30 -20.80 -48.55
C ALA A 402 3.72 -22.27 -48.38
N ARG A 403 3.40 -22.87 -47.24
CA ARG A 403 3.65 -24.29 -46.98
C ARG A 403 3.03 -25.16 -48.06
N GLN A 404 1.74 -24.99 -48.36
CA GLN A 404 1.05 -25.79 -49.37
C GLN A 404 1.68 -25.61 -50.77
N THR A 405 2.11 -24.39 -51.14
CA THR A 405 2.80 -24.18 -52.42
C THR A 405 4.18 -24.82 -52.47
N THR A 406 4.95 -24.77 -51.38
CA THR A 406 6.26 -25.44 -51.32
C THR A 406 6.12 -26.95 -51.35
N GLU A 407 5.14 -27.51 -50.63
CA GLU A 407 4.82 -28.94 -50.68
C GLU A 407 4.41 -29.37 -52.09
N GLY A 408 3.58 -28.56 -52.78
CA GLY A 408 3.20 -28.79 -54.17
C GLY A 408 4.38 -28.72 -55.14
N ALA A 409 5.28 -27.76 -54.97
CA ALA A 409 6.48 -27.61 -55.80
C ALA A 409 7.46 -28.78 -55.61
N VAL A 410 7.69 -29.21 -54.37
CA VAL A 410 8.52 -30.37 -54.06
C VAL A 410 7.89 -31.65 -54.63
N ALA A 411 6.58 -31.83 -54.49
CA ALA A 411 5.88 -32.98 -55.07
C ALA A 411 5.97 -33.00 -56.61
N ALA A 412 5.90 -31.83 -57.26
CA ALA A 412 6.07 -31.73 -58.71
C ALA A 412 7.51 -32.07 -59.14
N GLN A 413 8.53 -31.54 -58.44
CA GLN A 413 9.93 -31.86 -58.70
C GLN A 413 10.25 -33.34 -58.46
N MET A 414 9.64 -33.95 -57.43
CA MET A 414 9.79 -35.38 -57.16
C MET A 414 9.23 -36.23 -58.30
N LYS A 415 8.05 -35.87 -58.83
CA LYS A 415 7.47 -36.55 -60.00
C LYS A 415 8.31 -36.38 -61.27
N GLU A 416 8.88 -35.19 -61.48
CA GLU A 416 9.78 -34.94 -62.61
C GLU A 416 11.08 -35.75 -62.49
N ALA A 417 11.65 -35.83 -61.28
CA ALA A 417 12.82 -36.65 -61.01
C ALA A 417 12.53 -38.15 -61.20
N GLU A 418 11.38 -38.66 -60.74
CA GLU A 418 10.95 -40.04 -60.97
C GLU A 418 10.78 -40.34 -62.48
N ALA A 419 10.18 -39.42 -63.24
CA ALA A 419 10.03 -39.58 -64.68
C ALA A 419 11.40 -39.63 -65.40
N ALA A 420 12.32 -38.74 -65.02
CA ALA A 420 13.69 -38.73 -65.57
C ALA A 420 14.48 -40.00 -65.20
N LEU A 421 14.27 -40.54 -64.00
CA LEU A 421 14.92 -41.77 -63.55
C LEU A 421 14.40 -42.98 -64.34
N ASN A 422 13.09 -43.07 -64.55
CA ASN A 422 12.48 -44.11 -65.39
C ASN A 422 12.98 -44.02 -66.84
N GLU A 423 13.10 -42.81 -67.42
CA GLU A 423 13.66 -42.62 -68.75
C GLU A 423 15.12 -43.09 -68.84
N ALA A 424 15.93 -42.78 -67.82
CA ALA A 424 17.31 -43.25 -67.75
C ALA A 424 17.40 -44.79 -67.61
N GLU A 425 16.51 -45.41 -66.84
CA GLU A 425 16.41 -46.87 -66.73
C GLU A 425 16.06 -47.51 -68.07
N GLU A 426 15.06 -46.99 -68.80
CA GLU A 426 14.70 -47.47 -70.13
C GLU A 426 15.87 -47.40 -71.12
N VAL A 427 16.62 -46.29 -71.13
CA VAL A 427 17.82 -46.15 -71.97
C VAL A 427 18.90 -47.18 -71.60
N LEU A 428 19.10 -47.44 -70.30
CA LEU A 428 20.06 -48.45 -69.84
C LEU A 428 19.64 -49.87 -70.24
N GLU A 429 18.34 -50.19 -70.19
CA GLU A 429 17.84 -51.48 -70.68
C GLU A 429 18.05 -51.64 -72.19
N GLN A 430 17.81 -50.59 -72.98
CA GLN A 430 18.08 -50.59 -74.42
C GLN A 430 19.57 -50.82 -74.73
N LEU A 431 20.47 -50.17 -74.00
CA LEU A 431 21.91 -50.39 -74.15
C LEU A 431 22.34 -51.82 -73.80
N LYS A 432 21.78 -52.41 -72.74
CA LYS A 432 22.04 -53.81 -72.37
C LYS A 432 21.55 -54.79 -73.46
N LEU A 433 20.40 -54.51 -74.08
CA LEU A 433 19.89 -55.32 -75.20
C LEU A 433 20.81 -55.25 -76.41
N LEU A 434 21.33 -54.06 -76.75
CA LEU A 434 22.30 -53.88 -77.84
C LEU A 434 23.66 -54.53 -77.59
N GLN A 435 24.06 -54.70 -76.33
CA GLN A 435 25.33 -55.36 -75.99
C GLN A 435 25.26 -56.90 -76.07
N ASN A 436 24.07 -57.48 -75.92
CA ASN A 436 23.86 -58.93 -75.89
C ASN A 436 23.36 -59.52 -77.22
N GLY A 437 23.11 -58.69 -78.24
CA GLY A 437 22.85 -59.11 -79.63
C GLY A 437 24.08 -58.89 -80.49
#